data_AF-A0A6A8FCG9-F1
#
_entry.id   AF-A0A6A8FCG9-F1
#
_cell.length_a   1.000
_cell.length_b   1.000
_cell.length_c   1.000
_cell.angle_alpha   90.00
_cell.angle_beta   90.00
_cell.angle_gamma   90.00
#
_symmetry.space_group_name_H-M   'P 1'
#
loop_
_entity.id
_entity.type
_entity.pdbx_description
1 polymer ?
#
loop_
_entity_poly.entity_id
_entity_poly.type
_entity_poly.pdbx_seq_one_letter_code
_entity_poly.pdbx_strand_id
1 'polypeptide(L)'
;MAWILGELSWWNHRNTRCSCCGSSSAQRTKKFLKQQLQAEKAENDRFLEMDKLRKEIDFANLYLEKFISYYDEYGNLYEKAINKLDRLLFIKDEKHYLIENDFIQVSATAYELEKDYNQLMNTYNLLKTMITNLDISIEIKKLSKDYLKPLEEYEFEEFKRKYRENLRIDLNEPEVLFSYQLYLTDHYNKIVEHVKLLNDQYRSI
;
A
#
# COMPACT_ATOMS: atom_id res chain seq x y z
N MET A 1 54.47 -59.76 58.45
CA MET A 1 53.57 -58.61 58.17
C MET A 1 54.37 -57.46 57.53
N ALA A 2 54.68 -57.56 56.25
CA ALA A 2 55.33 -56.45 55.51
C ALA A 2 54.99 -56.47 54.00
N TRP A 3 54.01 -57.26 53.58
CA TRP A 3 53.59 -57.38 52.17
C TRP A 3 52.30 -56.60 51.85
N ILE A 4 51.68 -55.96 52.85
CA ILE A 4 50.43 -55.19 52.68
C ILE A 4 50.71 -53.68 52.48
N LEU A 5 51.94 -53.21 52.71
CA LEU A 5 52.30 -51.79 52.57
C LEU A 5 52.87 -51.41 51.19
N GLY A 6 53.17 -52.38 50.32
CA GLY A 6 53.66 -52.14 48.96
C GLY A 6 52.57 -51.80 47.95
N GLU A 7 51.39 -52.43 48.07
CA GLU A 7 50.30 -52.31 47.09
C GLU A 7 49.45 -51.05 47.25
N LEU A 8 49.45 -50.41 48.42
CA LEU A 8 48.77 -49.13 48.64
C LEU A 8 49.52 -47.93 48.00
N SER A 9 50.82 -48.07 47.70
CA SER A 9 51.58 -47.03 47.00
C SER A 9 51.31 -47.01 45.49
N TRP A 10 50.98 -48.17 44.91
CA TRP A 10 50.66 -48.32 43.48
C TRP A 10 49.23 -47.88 43.14
N TRP A 11 48.31 -47.92 44.10
CA TRP A 11 46.95 -47.42 43.90
C TRP A 11 46.85 -45.89 43.97
N ASN A 12 47.65 -45.25 44.83
CA ASN A 12 47.70 -43.78 44.91
C ASN A 12 48.43 -43.11 43.72
N HIS A 13 49.27 -43.85 42.99
CA HIS A 13 49.93 -43.32 41.79
C HIS A 13 49.12 -43.46 40.49
N ARG A 14 48.08 -44.29 40.43
CA ARG A 14 47.16 -44.33 39.27
C ARG A 14 46.00 -43.35 39.37
N ASN A 15 45.77 -42.77 40.54
CA ASN A 15 44.69 -41.79 40.75
C ASN A 15 45.19 -40.36 41.01
N THR A 16 46.43 -40.06 40.62
CA THR A 16 46.75 -38.69 40.17
C THR A 16 46.17 -38.51 38.78
N ARG A 17 44.83 -38.41 38.73
CA ARG A 17 44.15 -37.73 37.62
C ARG A 17 44.86 -36.40 37.48
N CYS A 18 45.53 -36.22 36.35
CA CYS A 18 46.03 -34.93 35.93
C CYS A 18 44.84 -33.97 35.91
N SER A 19 44.71 -33.15 36.95
CA SER A 19 43.67 -32.12 37.09
C SER A 19 43.84 -30.98 36.07
N CYS A 20 44.86 -31.07 35.20
CA CYS A 20 45.22 -30.05 34.24
C CYS A 20 44.77 -30.35 32.80
N CYS A 21 44.21 -31.53 32.50
CA CYS A 21 43.85 -31.92 31.11
C CYS A 21 42.33 -31.98 30.83
N GLY A 22 41.47 -31.88 31.84
CA GLY A 22 40.00 -31.90 31.68
C GLY A 22 39.35 -30.53 31.51
N SER A 23 40.06 -29.45 31.81
CA SER A 23 39.55 -28.08 31.77
C SER A 23 39.63 -27.44 30.38
N SER A 24 40.70 -27.72 29.62
CA SER A 24 40.94 -27.09 28.32
C SER A 24 40.00 -27.60 27.22
N SER A 25 39.65 -28.89 27.22
CA SER A 25 38.72 -29.49 26.25
C SER A 25 37.28 -29.04 26.51
N ALA A 26 36.80 -29.13 27.76
CA ALA A 26 35.46 -28.67 28.14
C ALA A 26 35.25 -27.17 27.92
N GLN A 27 36.28 -26.34 28.18
CA GLN A 27 36.23 -24.90 27.94
C GLN A 27 36.27 -24.56 26.45
N ARG A 28 36.99 -25.34 25.62
CA ARG A 28 36.93 -25.25 24.15
C ARG A 28 35.55 -25.65 23.62
N THR A 29 34.99 -26.77 24.08
CA THR A 29 33.64 -27.22 23.67
C THR A 29 32.59 -26.18 24.06
N LYS A 30 32.65 -25.61 25.27
CA LYS A 30 31.76 -24.52 25.70
C LYS A 30 31.87 -23.27 24.82
N LYS A 31 33.09 -22.90 24.41
CA LYS A 31 33.33 -21.76 23.49
C LYS A 31 32.75 -22.06 22.10
N PHE A 32 32.98 -23.25 21.58
CA PHE A 32 32.45 -23.71 20.30
C PHE A 32 30.92 -23.72 20.28
N LEU A 33 30.28 -24.32 21.29
CA LEU A 33 28.81 -24.34 21.42
C LEU A 33 28.22 -22.93 21.53
N LYS A 34 28.89 -22.01 22.23
CA LYS A 34 28.47 -20.59 22.26
C LYS A 34 28.55 -19.93 20.89
N GLN A 35 29.60 -20.21 20.11
CA GLN A 35 29.74 -19.69 18.75
C GLN A 35 28.67 -20.25 17.81
N GLN A 36 28.39 -21.56 17.89
CA GLN A 36 27.30 -22.18 17.14
C GLN A 36 25.95 -21.58 17.50
N LEU A 37 25.64 -21.45 18.79
CA LEU A 37 24.38 -20.83 19.23
C LEU A 37 24.24 -19.38 18.76
N GLN A 38 25.34 -18.61 18.72
CA GLN A 38 25.32 -17.24 18.18
C GLN A 38 25.07 -17.23 16.67
N ALA A 39 25.67 -18.16 15.93
CA ALA A 39 25.45 -18.29 14.49
C ALA A 39 24.00 -18.69 14.18
N GLU A 40 23.45 -19.69 14.88
CA GLU A 40 22.06 -20.11 14.73
C GLU A 40 21.06 -19.00 15.07
N LYS A 41 21.33 -18.21 16.12
CA LYS A 41 20.48 -17.05 16.45
C LYS A 41 20.52 -16.00 15.34
N ALA A 42 21.72 -15.65 14.85
CA ALA A 42 21.86 -14.68 13.79
C ALA A 42 21.19 -15.14 12.48
N GLU A 43 21.28 -16.43 12.17
CA GLU A 43 20.59 -17.03 11.02
C GLU A 43 19.07 -17.01 11.19
N ASN A 44 18.56 -17.36 12.37
CA ASN A 44 17.13 -17.27 12.67
C ASN A 44 16.60 -15.82 12.60
N ASP A 45 17.37 -14.85 13.11
CA ASP A 45 17.02 -13.43 13.03
C ASP A 45 16.92 -12.95 11.57
N ARG A 46 17.86 -13.38 10.71
CA ARG A 46 17.79 -13.12 9.25
C ARG A 46 16.55 -13.73 8.61
N PHE A 47 16.25 -15.00 8.92
CA PHE A 47 15.05 -15.66 8.39
C PHE A 47 13.75 -14.92 8.79
N LEU A 48 13.67 -14.46 10.04
CA LEU A 48 12.53 -13.68 10.53
C LEU A 48 12.40 -12.33 9.82
N GLU A 49 13.51 -11.65 9.55
CA GLU A 49 13.53 -10.38 8.83
C GLU A 49 13.09 -10.57 7.37
N MET A 50 13.61 -11.59 6.68
CA MET A 50 13.19 -11.94 5.32
C MET A 50 11.70 -12.28 5.25
N ASP A 51 11.15 -13.04 6.21
CA ASP A 51 9.73 -13.38 6.24
C ASP A 51 8.83 -12.15 6.44
N LYS A 52 9.25 -11.19 7.27
CA LYS A 52 8.54 -9.91 7.43
C LYS A 52 8.54 -9.10 6.14
N LEU A 53 9.71 -8.87 5.54
CA LEU A 53 9.83 -8.12 4.29
C LEU A 53 9.03 -8.78 3.16
N ARG A 54 9.04 -10.12 3.08
CA ARG A 54 8.24 -10.85 2.10
C ARG A 54 6.74 -10.57 2.27
N LYS A 55 6.22 -10.62 3.49
CA LYS A 55 4.81 -10.33 3.78
C LYS A 55 4.44 -8.90 3.41
N GLU A 56 5.31 -7.95 3.71
CA GLU A 56 5.12 -6.54 3.34
C GLU A 56 5.10 -6.36 1.81
N ILE A 57 6.03 -6.99 1.08
CA ILE A 57 6.08 -6.97 -0.39
C ILE A 57 4.80 -7.57 -0.98
N ASP A 58 4.38 -8.74 -0.50
CA ASP A 58 3.17 -9.43 -0.98
C ASP A 58 1.93 -8.55 -0.78
N PHE A 59 1.83 -7.89 0.38
CA PHE A 59 0.72 -7.02 0.70
C PHE A 59 0.73 -5.70 -0.09
N ALA A 60 1.91 -5.10 -0.31
CA ALA A 60 2.07 -3.92 -1.14
C ALA A 60 1.73 -4.20 -2.63
N ASN A 61 2.10 -5.37 -3.13
CA ASN A 61 1.72 -5.82 -4.47
C ASN A 61 0.20 -6.03 -4.60
N LEU A 62 -0.43 -6.63 -3.58
CA LEU A 62 -1.89 -6.78 -3.55
C LEU A 62 -2.58 -5.39 -3.55
N TYR A 63 -2.04 -4.43 -2.81
CA TYR A 63 -2.53 -3.06 -2.84
C TYR A 63 -2.42 -2.45 -4.25
N LEU A 64 -1.28 -2.58 -4.92
CA LEU A 64 -1.08 -2.09 -6.29
C LEU A 64 -2.07 -2.69 -7.27
N GLU A 65 -2.34 -4.00 -7.18
CA GLU A 65 -3.33 -4.67 -8.03
C GLU A 65 -4.71 -4.01 -7.88
N LYS A 66 -5.17 -3.80 -6.64
CA LYS A 66 -6.46 -3.14 -6.37
C LYS A 66 -6.44 -1.67 -6.78
N PHE A 67 -5.31 -0.99 -6.66
CA PHE A 67 -5.15 0.39 -7.06
C PHE A 67 -5.28 0.55 -8.58
N ILE A 68 -4.72 -0.37 -9.37
CA ILE A 68 -4.88 -0.38 -10.83
C ILE A 68 -6.35 -0.52 -11.20
N SER A 69 -7.09 -1.45 -10.58
CA SER A 69 -8.53 -1.57 -10.82
C SER A 69 -9.30 -0.28 -10.47
N TYR A 70 -8.94 0.37 -9.37
CA TYR A 70 -9.51 1.67 -9.00
C TYR A 70 -9.21 2.77 -10.02
N TYR A 71 -7.98 2.79 -10.53
CA TYR A 71 -7.54 3.75 -11.54
C TYR A 71 -8.33 3.58 -12.85
N ASP A 72 -8.55 2.34 -13.27
CA ASP A 72 -9.35 2.04 -14.47
C ASP A 72 -10.83 2.41 -14.27
N GLU A 73 -11.40 2.11 -13.09
CA GLU A 73 -12.76 2.54 -12.71
C GLU A 73 -12.87 4.07 -12.74
N TYR A 74 -11.87 4.76 -12.21
CA TYR A 74 -11.81 6.22 -12.22
C TYR A 74 -11.70 6.78 -13.64
N GLY A 75 -10.86 6.21 -14.51
CA GLY A 75 -10.72 6.65 -15.91
C GLY A 75 -12.04 6.54 -16.68
N ASN A 76 -12.80 5.46 -16.47
CA ASN A 76 -14.14 5.32 -17.05
C ASN A 76 -15.12 6.38 -16.54
N LEU A 77 -15.07 6.70 -15.25
CA LEU A 77 -15.88 7.78 -14.67
C LEU A 77 -15.46 9.14 -15.23
N TYR A 78 -14.16 9.39 -15.36
CA TYR A 78 -13.57 10.62 -15.88
C TYR A 78 -14.12 10.97 -17.26
N GLU A 79 -13.98 10.04 -18.21
CA GLU A 79 -14.44 10.22 -19.58
C GLU A 79 -15.96 10.41 -19.65
N LYS A 80 -16.72 9.61 -18.89
CA LYS A 80 -18.19 9.75 -18.83
C LYS A 80 -18.62 11.09 -18.25
N ALA A 81 -17.98 11.55 -17.18
CA ALA A 81 -18.32 12.79 -16.52
C ALA A 81 -18.08 13.98 -17.45
N ILE A 82 -16.92 14.04 -18.12
CA ILE A 82 -16.61 15.08 -19.10
C ILE A 82 -17.63 15.08 -20.23
N ASN A 83 -17.82 13.93 -20.90
CA ASN A 83 -18.74 13.82 -22.04
C ASN A 83 -20.17 14.27 -21.69
N LYS A 84 -20.67 13.91 -20.51
CA LYS A 84 -22.02 14.30 -20.08
C LYS A 84 -22.12 15.76 -19.71
N LEU A 85 -21.13 16.30 -19.00
CA LEU A 85 -21.10 17.71 -18.61
C LEU A 85 -20.96 18.63 -19.84
N ASP A 86 -20.09 18.28 -20.78
CA ASP A 86 -19.93 18.99 -22.05
C ASP A 86 -21.21 18.95 -22.89
N ARG A 87 -21.86 17.78 -22.96
CA ARG A 87 -23.14 17.64 -23.67
C ARG A 87 -24.22 18.51 -23.05
N LEU A 88 -24.29 18.59 -21.72
CA LEU A 88 -25.23 19.47 -21.02
C LEU A 88 -24.91 20.95 -21.24
N LEU A 89 -23.63 21.32 -21.39
CA LEU A 89 -23.26 22.67 -21.80
C LEU A 89 -23.71 22.95 -23.24
N PHE A 90 -23.42 22.04 -24.18
CA PHE A 90 -23.74 22.19 -25.60
C PHE A 90 -25.25 22.30 -25.88
N ILE A 91 -26.06 21.38 -25.33
CA ILE A 91 -27.52 21.35 -25.50
C ILE A 91 -28.16 22.66 -25.04
N LYS A 92 -27.57 23.32 -24.04
CA LYS A 92 -28.15 24.52 -23.44
C LYS A 92 -27.55 25.84 -23.96
N ASP A 93 -26.40 25.83 -24.65
CA ASP A 93 -25.78 27.03 -25.25
C ASP A 93 -26.33 27.37 -26.65
N GLU A 94 -26.82 26.37 -27.39
CA GLU A 94 -27.65 26.63 -28.57
C GLU A 94 -29.01 27.16 -28.09
N LYS A 95 -29.48 28.27 -28.67
CA LYS A 95 -30.79 28.91 -28.40
C LYS A 95 -31.99 28.04 -28.82
N HIS A 96 -31.91 26.74 -28.61
CA HIS A 96 -33.00 25.81 -28.76
C HIS A 96 -33.91 26.01 -27.54
N TYR A 97 -35.21 26.22 -27.79
CA TYR A 97 -36.20 26.32 -26.72
C TYR A 97 -36.10 25.05 -25.87
N LEU A 98 -35.61 25.19 -24.64
CA LEU A 98 -35.59 24.10 -23.66
C LEU A 98 -37.03 23.62 -23.47
N ILE A 99 -37.28 22.35 -23.79
CA ILE A 99 -38.56 21.69 -23.51
C ILE A 99 -38.38 20.95 -22.17
N GLU A 100 -39.43 20.72 -21.38
CA GLU A 100 -39.35 20.00 -20.09
C GLU A 100 -38.53 18.69 -20.13
N ASN A 101 -38.46 18.03 -21.29
CA ASN A 101 -37.62 16.85 -21.53
C ASN A 101 -36.11 17.08 -21.31
N ASP A 102 -35.61 18.31 -21.46
CA ASP A 102 -34.19 18.65 -21.28
C ASP A 102 -33.80 18.72 -19.79
N PHE A 103 -34.77 18.99 -18.89
CA PHE A 103 -34.56 18.90 -17.44
C PHE A 103 -34.58 17.47 -16.92
N ILE A 104 -35.36 16.58 -17.55
CA ILE A 104 -35.34 15.14 -17.26
C ILE A 104 -33.92 14.57 -17.54
N GLN A 105 -33.22 15.09 -18.55
CA GLN A 105 -31.85 14.65 -18.88
C GLN A 105 -30.80 15.10 -17.86
N VAL A 106 -30.94 16.28 -17.22
CA VAL A 106 -30.02 16.74 -16.17
C VAL A 106 -30.14 15.85 -14.93
N SER A 107 -31.37 15.62 -14.47
CA SER A 107 -31.64 14.78 -13.30
C SER A 107 -31.18 13.34 -13.52
N ALA A 108 -31.41 12.78 -14.71
CA ALA A 108 -30.91 11.46 -15.09
C ALA A 108 -29.37 11.42 -15.13
N THR A 109 -28.73 12.46 -15.67
CA THR A 109 -27.26 12.58 -15.71
C THR A 109 -26.67 12.66 -14.31
N ALA A 110 -27.25 13.46 -13.42
CA ALA A 110 -26.82 13.59 -12.04
C ALA A 110 -26.91 12.25 -11.30
N TYR A 111 -28.04 11.55 -11.45
CA TYR A 111 -28.24 10.23 -10.87
C TYR A 111 -27.19 9.21 -11.37
N GLU A 112 -26.91 9.17 -12.67
CA GLU A 112 -25.93 8.25 -13.24
C GLU A 112 -24.50 8.55 -12.76
N LEU A 113 -24.08 9.82 -12.74
CA LEU A 113 -22.74 10.19 -12.28
C LEU A 113 -22.58 9.98 -10.77
N GLU A 114 -23.63 10.19 -9.98
CA GLU A 114 -23.62 9.87 -8.56
C GLU A 114 -23.53 8.36 -8.32
N LYS A 115 -24.24 7.56 -9.12
CA LYS A 115 -24.13 6.10 -9.06
C LYS A 115 -22.70 5.64 -9.37
N ASP A 116 -22.10 6.16 -10.44
CA ASP A 116 -20.72 5.83 -10.83
C ASP A 116 -19.73 6.25 -9.72
N TYR A 117 -19.92 7.43 -9.11
CA TYR A 117 -19.13 7.87 -7.97
C TYR A 117 -19.26 6.92 -6.76
N ASN A 118 -20.47 6.48 -6.44
CA ASN A 118 -20.70 5.57 -5.32
C ASN A 118 -20.08 4.18 -5.57
N GLN A 119 -20.00 3.73 -6.82
CA GLN A 119 -19.24 2.52 -7.17
C GLN A 119 -17.75 2.71 -6.90
N LEU A 120 -17.17 3.81 -7.38
CA LEU A 120 -15.77 4.16 -7.12
C LEU A 120 -15.46 4.23 -5.62
N MET A 121 -16.40 4.72 -4.82
CA MET A 121 -16.26 4.80 -3.36
C MET A 121 -16.09 3.45 -2.67
N ASN A 122 -16.68 2.38 -3.20
CA ASN A 122 -16.53 1.04 -2.62
C ASN A 122 -15.08 0.57 -2.74
N THR A 123 -14.49 0.72 -3.93
CA THR A 123 -13.10 0.36 -4.20
C THR A 123 -12.13 1.26 -3.44
N TYR A 124 -12.42 2.57 -3.33
CA TYR A 124 -11.64 3.49 -2.49
C TYR A 124 -11.61 3.06 -1.01
N ASN A 125 -12.74 2.65 -0.42
CA ASN A 125 -12.80 2.25 0.98
C ASN A 125 -11.98 0.98 1.24
N LEU A 126 -11.95 0.05 0.29
CA LEU A 126 -11.07 -1.11 0.33
C LEU A 126 -9.59 -0.66 0.35
N LEU A 127 -9.19 0.19 -0.59
CA LEU A 127 -7.82 0.70 -0.68
C LEU A 127 -7.39 1.47 0.57
N LYS A 128 -8.26 2.32 1.11
CA LYS A 128 -8.01 3.05 2.36
C LYS A 128 -7.72 2.09 3.52
N THR A 129 -8.47 0.99 3.59
CA THR A 129 -8.27 -0.02 4.64
C THR A 129 -6.94 -0.75 4.45
N MET A 130 -6.63 -1.13 3.21
CA MET A 130 -5.37 -1.80 2.89
C MET A 130 -4.17 -0.92 3.17
N ILE A 131 -4.19 0.35 2.78
CA ILE A 131 -3.02 1.23 2.95
C ILE A 131 -2.73 1.57 4.41
N THR A 132 -3.77 1.67 5.24
CA THR A 132 -3.62 1.83 6.70
C THR A 132 -2.83 0.65 7.31
N ASN A 133 -2.98 -0.56 6.76
CA ASN A 133 -2.30 -1.75 7.24
C ASN A 133 -0.87 -1.90 6.70
N LEU A 134 -0.46 -1.10 5.70
CA LEU A 134 0.92 -1.07 5.20
C LEU A 134 1.87 -0.33 6.14
N ASP A 135 1.37 0.38 7.17
CA ASP A 135 2.14 1.24 8.08
C ASP A 135 3.11 2.19 7.35
N ILE A 136 2.72 2.59 6.14
CA ILE A 136 3.43 3.57 5.33
C ILE A 136 2.80 4.94 5.54
N SER A 137 3.62 5.98 5.57
CA SER A 137 3.17 7.38 5.62
C SER A 137 2.52 7.86 4.30
N ILE A 138 1.95 6.93 3.52
CA ILE A 138 1.34 7.18 2.23
C ILE A 138 -0.17 7.06 2.41
N GLU A 139 -0.87 8.17 2.26
CA GLU A 139 -2.33 8.22 2.34
C GLU A 139 -2.95 8.24 0.95
N ILE A 140 -4.03 7.48 0.75
CA ILE A 140 -4.88 7.62 -0.43
C ILE A 140 -5.96 8.69 -0.21
N LYS A 141 -6.04 9.68 -1.10
CA LYS A 141 -7.07 10.72 -1.09
C LYS A 141 -8.34 10.21 -1.76
N LYS A 142 -9.47 10.79 -1.36
CA LYS A 142 -10.79 10.55 -1.94
C LYS A 142 -11.07 11.57 -3.04
N LEU A 143 -11.67 11.14 -4.15
CA LEU A 143 -12.20 12.05 -5.17
C LEU A 143 -13.27 12.95 -4.56
N SER A 144 -13.12 14.28 -4.71
CA SER A 144 -14.17 15.23 -4.30
C SER A 144 -15.39 15.11 -5.21
N LYS A 145 -16.59 15.28 -4.64
CA LYS A 145 -17.85 15.38 -5.40
C LYS A 145 -18.04 16.76 -6.05
N ASP A 146 -17.12 17.71 -5.84
CA ASP A 146 -17.30 19.10 -6.28
C ASP A 146 -17.57 19.27 -7.78
N TYR A 147 -17.06 18.37 -8.62
CA TYR A 147 -17.35 18.38 -10.07
C TYR A 147 -18.82 18.09 -10.41
N LEU A 148 -19.60 17.53 -9.48
CA LEU A 148 -21.04 17.28 -9.62
C LEU A 148 -21.91 18.46 -9.19
N LYS A 149 -21.37 19.42 -8.42
CA LYS A 149 -22.12 20.59 -7.92
C LYS A 149 -22.91 21.35 -8.98
N PRO A 150 -22.42 21.54 -10.22
CA PRO A 150 -23.21 22.21 -11.24
C PRO A 150 -24.56 21.53 -11.49
N LEU A 151 -24.63 20.20 -11.37
CA LEU A 151 -25.85 19.40 -11.61
C LEU A 151 -26.92 19.57 -10.53
N GLU A 152 -26.59 20.23 -9.41
CA GLU A 152 -27.54 20.56 -8.35
C GLU A 152 -28.39 21.80 -8.71
N GLU A 153 -28.01 22.54 -9.76
CA GLU A 153 -28.66 23.79 -10.15
C GLU A 153 -29.88 23.59 -11.04
N TYR A 154 -30.98 24.20 -10.62
CA TYR A 154 -32.24 24.21 -11.36
C TYR A 154 -32.26 25.32 -12.43
N GLU A 155 -31.50 26.40 -12.26
CA GLU A 155 -31.40 27.47 -13.25
C GLU A 155 -30.21 27.25 -14.18
N PHE A 156 -30.42 27.44 -15.49
CA PHE A 156 -29.38 27.18 -16.47
C PHE A 156 -28.18 28.13 -16.36
N GLU A 157 -28.42 29.43 -16.19
CA GLU A 157 -27.33 30.40 -16.07
C GLU A 157 -26.45 30.09 -14.85
N GLU A 158 -27.06 29.61 -13.78
CA GLU A 158 -26.35 29.20 -12.57
C GLU A 158 -25.57 27.89 -12.77
N PHE A 159 -26.15 26.89 -13.45
CA PHE A 159 -25.42 25.70 -13.91
C PHE A 159 -24.18 26.09 -14.73
N LYS A 160 -24.35 26.97 -15.73
CA LYS A 160 -23.29 27.38 -16.65
C LYS A 160 -22.18 28.13 -15.91
N ARG A 161 -22.57 29.03 -14.99
CA ARG A 161 -21.63 29.74 -14.12
C ARG A 161 -20.82 28.76 -13.27
N LYS A 162 -21.48 27.87 -12.52
CA LYS A 162 -20.79 26.88 -11.67
C LYS A 162 -19.94 25.90 -12.45
N TYR A 163 -20.39 25.47 -13.62
CA TYR A 163 -19.59 24.60 -14.48
C TYR A 163 -18.33 25.29 -14.94
N ARG A 164 -18.42 26.53 -15.44
CA ARG A 164 -17.25 27.34 -15.84
C ARG A 164 -16.30 27.64 -14.68
N GLU A 165 -16.81 27.83 -13.47
CA GLU A 165 -16.00 28.01 -12.27
C GLU A 165 -15.20 26.76 -11.89
N ASN A 166 -15.74 25.57 -12.18
CA ASN A 166 -15.07 24.31 -11.95
C ASN A 166 -14.19 23.85 -13.12
N LEU A 167 -14.29 24.52 -14.27
CA LEU A 167 -13.54 24.18 -15.48
C LEU A 167 -12.13 24.73 -15.42
N ARG A 168 -11.19 23.88 -15.82
CA ARG A 168 -9.86 24.27 -16.20
C ARG A 168 -9.87 24.72 -17.66
N ILE A 169 -9.73 26.03 -17.88
CA ILE A 169 -10.04 26.67 -19.17
C ILE A 169 -9.14 26.18 -20.33
N ASP A 170 -7.87 25.86 -20.05
CA ASP A 170 -6.91 25.40 -21.07
C ASP A 170 -7.19 23.99 -21.59
N LEU A 171 -7.83 23.14 -20.78
CA LEU A 171 -8.17 21.76 -21.15
C LEU A 171 -9.66 21.57 -21.44
N ASN A 172 -10.51 22.52 -21.04
CA ASN A 172 -11.97 22.38 -21.04
C ASN A 172 -12.44 21.13 -20.24
N GLU A 173 -11.80 20.87 -19.10
CA GLU A 173 -12.10 19.72 -18.24
C GLU A 173 -12.31 20.19 -16.79
N PRO A 174 -13.15 19.52 -15.98
CA PRO A 174 -13.29 19.87 -14.57
C PRO A 174 -11.98 19.72 -13.80
N GLU A 175 -11.52 20.78 -13.15
CA GLU A 175 -10.22 20.83 -12.45
C GLU A 175 -10.10 19.73 -11.39
N VAL A 176 -11.19 19.46 -10.67
CA VAL A 176 -11.25 18.41 -9.64
C VAL A 176 -10.96 17.03 -10.20
N LEU A 177 -11.47 16.73 -11.41
CA LEU A 177 -11.19 15.48 -12.08
C LEU A 177 -9.72 15.48 -12.51
N PHE A 178 -9.28 16.47 -13.27
CA PHE A 178 -7.90 16.51 -13.78
C PHE A 178 -6.84 16.42 -12.67
N SER A 179 -6.98 17.22 -11.61
CA SER A 179 -6.07 17.20 -10.46
C SER A 179 -6.06 15.84 -9.76
N TYR A 180 -7.19 15.15 -9.69
CA TYR A 180 -7.26 13.82 -9.08
C TYR A 180 -6.57 12.76 -9.93
N GLN A 181 -6.67 12.83 -11.27
CA GLN A 181 -5.94 11.95 -12.19
C GLN A 181 -4.41 12.05 -11.99
N LEU A 182 -3.91 13.28 -11.86
CA LEU A 182 -2.49 13.51 -11.57
C LEU A 182 -2.10 12.96 -10.20
N TYR A 183 -2.94 13.18 -9.19
CA TYR A 183 -2.73 12.64 -7.85
C TYR A 183 -2.64 11.11 -7.85
N LEU A 184 -3.53 10.42 -8.57
CA LEU A 184 -3.50 8.96 -8.65
C LEU A 184 -2.21 8.44 -9.32
N THR A 185 -1.73 9.15 -10.34
CA THR A 185 -0.46 8.81 -11.01
C THR A 185 0.73 8.95 -10.06
N ASP A 186 0.80 10.05 -9.31
CA ASP A 186 1.84 10.27 -8.30
C ASP A 186 1.76 9.23 -7.17
N HIS A 187 0.55 8.91 -6.71
CA HIS A 187 0.33 7.89 -5.69
C HIS A 187 0.81 6.51 -6.13
N TYR A 188 0.50 6.11 -7.37
CA TYR A 188 1.02 4.87 -7.96
C TYR A 188 2.55 4.81 -7.91
N ASN A 189 3.21 5.88 -8.35
CA ASN A 189 4.67 5.95 -8.39
C ASN A 189 5.29 5.80 -7.00
N LYS A 190 4.72 6.44 -5.98
CA LYS A 190 5.17 6.33 -4.59
C LYS A 190 5.10 4.90 -4.06
N ILE A 191 4.02 4.18 -4.37
CA ILE A 191 3.88 2.78 -3.92
C ILE A 191 4.86 1.88 -4.68
N VAL A 192 5.05 2.08 -5.99
CA VAL A 192 6.04 1.34 -6.77
C VAL A 192 7.45 1.56 -6.22
N GLU A 193 7.79 2.80 -5.84
CA GLU A 193 9.08 3.11 -5.21
C GLU A 193 9.23 2.42 -3.86
N HIS A 194 8.18 2.42 -3.03
CA HIS A 194 8.18 1.70 -1.76
C HIS A 194 8.42 0.19 -1.95
N VAL A 195 7.73 -0.44 -2.91
CA VAL A 195 7.93 -1.86 -3.24
C VAL A 195 9.37 -2.14 -3.71
N LYS A 196 9.98 -1.24 -4.48
CA LYS A 196 11.39 -1.37 -4.89
C LYS A 196 12.31 -1.35 -3.67
N LEU A 197 12.12 -0.41 -2.74
CA LEU A 197 12.91 -0.33 -1.52
C LEU A 197 12.82 -1.61 -0.68
N LEU A 198 11.61 -2.16 -0.51
CA LEU A 198 11.42 -3.43 0.21
C LEU A 198 12.14 -4.59 -0.48
N ASN A 199 12.08 -4.67 -1.80
CA ASN A 199 12.78 -5.70 -2.57
C ASN A 199 14.30 -5.58 -2.45
N ASP A 200 14.83 -4.35 -2.47
CA ASP A 200 16.26 -4.10 -2.31
C ASP A 200 16.73 -4.47 -0.90
N GLN A 201 15.94 -4.16 0.13
CA GLN A 201 16.19 -4.60 1.51
C GLN A 201 16.20 -6.13 1.60
N TYR A 202 15.20 -6.80 1.04
CA TYR A 202 15.10 -8.26 1.05
C TYR A 202 16.31 -8.93 0.39
N ARG A 203 16.77 -8.39 -0.75
CA ARG A 203 17.93 -8.92 -1.49
C ARG A 203 19.27 -8.69 -0.79
N SER A 204 19.32 -7.72 0.13
CA SER A 204 20.56 -7.35 0.83
C SER A 204 20.86 -8.22 2.06
N ILE A 205 19.88 -9.00 2.53
CA ILE A 205 19.99 -9.95 3.65
C ILE A 205 20.58 -11.28 3.16
#